data_AF-A0A2M9XIF0-F1
#
_entry.id   AF-A0A2M9XIF0-F1
#
_cell.length_a   1.000
_cell.length_b   1.000
_cell.length_c   1.000
_cell.angle_alpha   90.00
_cell.angle_beta   90.00
_cell.angle_gamma   90.00
#
_symmetry.space_group_name_H-M   'P 1'
#
loop_
_entity.id
_entity.type
_entity.pdbx_description
1 polymer ?
#
loop_
_entity_poly.entity_id
_entity_poly.type
_entity_poly.pdbx_seq_one_letter_code
_entity_poly.pdbx_strand_id
1 'polypeptide(L)'
;MLYSVVLTLICLLALVLGIRNIGKFPVNLEEIRAEIEASFATPFSGKSWIWFLFLISFFLLPFFWGLTFFLKSDANVLVIILGLFWIYFWSRTLILFR
;
A
#
# COMPACT_ATOMS: atom_id res chain seq x y z
N MET A 1 1.64 -9.19 -16.27
CA MET A 1 1.75 -10.22 -15.22
C MET A 1 3.03 -10.11 -14.41
N LEU A 2 4.23 -10.09 -15.02
CA LEU A 2 5.48 -10.02 -14.24
C LEU A 2 5.52 -8.81 -13.30
N TYR A 3 5.21 -7.60 -13.78
CA TYR A 3 5.26 -6.38 -12.97
C TYR A 3 4.26 -6.37 -11.81
N SER A 4 3.04 -6.90 -12.00
CA SER A 4 2.03 -7.02 -10.94
C SER A 4 2.46 -8.01 -9.86
N VAL A 5 3.06 -9.13 -10.24
CA VAL A 5 3.64 -10.11 -9.30
C VAL A 5 4.79 -9.48 -8.51
N VAL A 6 5.73 -8.82 -9.19
CA VAL A 6 6.87 -8.15 -8.54
C VAL A 6 6.40 -7.07 -7.56
N LEU A 7 5.43 -6.24 -7.96
CA LEU A 7 4.86 -5.21 -7.07
C LEU A 7 4.17 -5.83 -5.85
N THR A 8 3.46 -6.95 -6.03
CA THR A 8 2.82 -7.68 -4.92
C THR A 8 3.86 -8.22 -3.94
N LEU A 9 4.97 -8.76 -4.44
CA LEU A 9 6.08 -9.22 -3.59
C LEU A 9 6.74 -8.06 -2.84
N ILE A 10 6.97 -6.93 -3.50
CA ILE A 10 7.52 -5.72 -2.85
C ILE A 10 6.57 -5.25 -1.74
N CYS A 11 5.27 -5.17 -2.03
CA CYS A 11 4.26 -4.76 -1.04
C CYS A 11 4.23 -5.70 0.16
N LEU A 12 4.25 -7.02 -0.07
CA LEU A 12 4.26 -8.02 0.99
C LEU A 12 5.53 -7.93 1.84
N LEU A 13 6.70 -7.84 1.20
CA LEU A 13 7.98 -7.74 1.91
C LEU A 13 8.07 -6.47 2.73
N ALA A 14 7.64 -5.33 2.17
CA ALA A 14 7.61 -4.06 2.88
C ALA A 14 6.67 -4.12 4.10
N LEU A 15 5.49 -4.74 3.97
CA LEU A 15 4.57 -4.94 5.08
C LEU A 15 5.17 -5.83 6.17
N VAL A 16 5.77 -6.97 5.79
CA VAL A 16 6.39 -7.91 6.73
C VAL A 16 7.57 -7.27 7.47
N LEU A 17 8.40 -6.50 6.75
CA LEU A 17 9.51 -5.76 7.37
C LEU A 17 9.01 -4.64 8.28
N GLY A 18 7.95 -3.94 7.89
CA GLY A 18 7.26 -2.94 8.71
C GLY A 18 6.78 -3.55 10.02
N ILE A 19 6.01 -4.63 9.94
CA ILE A 19 5.50 -5.38 11.10
C ILE A 19 6.65 -5.90 11.98
N ARG A 20 7.72 -6.45 11.37
CA ARG A 20 8.87 -6.95 12.13
C ARG A 20 9.57 -5.84 12.92
N ASN A 21 9.60 -4.62 12.39
CA ASN A 21 10.16 -3.46 13.09
C ASN A 21 9.32 -2.98 14.29
N ILE A 22 8.02 -3.30 14.32
CA ILE A 22 7.15 -3.09 15.50
C ILE A 22 7.55 -4.05 16.63
N GLY A 23 8.15 -5.20 16.30
CA GLY A 23 8.58 -6.21 17.27
C GLY A 23 7.44 -7.06 17.84
N LYS A 24 6.18 -6.74 17.49
CA LYS A 24 4.97 -7.52 17.78
C LYS A 24 4.10 -7.59 16.54
N PHE A 25 3.38 -8.70 16.38
CA PHE A 25 2.41 -8.80 15.30
C PHE A 25 1.21 -7.89 15.63
N PRO A 26 0.83 -6.96 14.75
CA PRO A 26 -0.24 -6.03 15.05
C PRO A 26 -1.56 -6.79 15.16
N VAL A 27 -2.21 -6.65 16.31
CA VAL A 27 -3.52 -7.27 16.54
C VAL A 27 -4.63 -6.41 15.91
N ASN A 28 -4.38 -5.10 15.79
CA ASN A 28 -5.33 -4.11 15.27
C ASN A 28 -4.69 -3.20 14.20
N LEU A 29 -5.54 -2.66 13.31
CA LEU A 29 -5.14 -1.68 12.28
C LEU A 29 -4.59 -0.37 12.88
N GLU A 30 -5.00 -0.01 14.09
CA GLU A 30 -4.53 1.20 14.78
C GLU A 30 -3.02 1.19 15.05
N GLU A 31 -2.43 0.02 15.28
CA GLU A 31 -0.98 -0.10 15.52
C GLU A 31 -0.18 0.18 14.24
N ILE A 32 -0.64 -0.38 13.12
CA ILE A 32 -0.05 -0.11 11.79
C ILE A 32 -0.17 1.38 11.47
N ARG A 33 -1.32 1.96 11.79
CA ARG A 33 -1.59 3.37 11.56
C ARG A 33 -0.68 4.29 12.37
N ALA A 34 -0.48 4.02 13.66
CA ALA A 34 0.41 4.80 14.52
C ALA A 34 1.86 4.80 13.99
N GLU A 35 2.33 3.67 13.48
CA GLU A 35 3.67 3.54 12.88
C GLU A 35 3.80 4.29 11.55
N ILE A 36 2.74 4.26 10.72
CA ILE A 36 2.66 5.07 9.50
C ILE A 36 2.71 6.56 9.86
N GLU A 37 1.97 7.01 10.89
CA GLU A 37 2.00 8.39 11.35
C GLU A 37 3.38 8.80 11.89
N ALA A 38 4.01 7.96 12.71
CA ALA A 38 5.38 8.16 13.17
C ALA A 38 6.38 8.26 12.01
N SER A 39 6.12 7.54 10.92
CA SER A 39 6.92 7.59 9.70
C SER A 39 6.80 8.93 8.97
N PHE A 40 5.62 9.52 8.94
CA PHE A 40 5.40 10.87 8.42
C PHE A 40 6.02 11.96 9.31
N ALA A 41 6.01 11.77 10.63
CA ALA A 41 6.66 12.69 11.56
C ALA A 41 8.20 12.66 11.45
N THR A 42 8.78 11.51 11.05
CA THR A 42 10.23 11.32 10.92
C THR A 42 10.62 10.80 9.53
N PRO A 43 10.43 11.59 8.46
CA PRO A 43 10.47 11.08 7.07
C PRO A 43 11.83 10.52 6.63
N PHE A 44 12.93 10.94 7.26
CA PHE A 44 14.28 10.49 6.92
C PHE A 44 14.76 9.27 7.74
N SER A 45 13.93 8.73 8.63
CA SER A 45 14.29 7.52 9.36
C SER A 45 14.26 6.29 8.44
N GLY A 46 15.19 5.36 8.61
CA GLY A 46 15.22 4.12 7.83
C GLY A 46 13.95 3.27 7.98
N LYS A 47 13.25 3.39 9.12
CA LYS A 47 11.96 2.72 9.35
C LYS A 47 10.84 3.35 8.52
N SER A 48 10.88 4.66 8.33
CA SER A 48 9.86 5.41 7.58
C SER A 48 9.86 5.05 6.10
N TRP A 49 11.04 4.81 5.52
CA TRP A 49 11.18 4.36 4.14
C TRP A 49 10.46 3.04 3.85
N ILE A 50 10.44 2.12 4.81
CA ILE A 50 9.75 0.82 4.66
C ILE A 50 8.24 1.04 4.57
N TRP A 51 7.68 1.91 5.42
CA TRP A 51 6.27 2.25 5.39
C TRP A 51 5.87 3.05 4.15
N PHE A 52 6.72 3.95 3.65
CA PHE A 52 6.48 4.62 2.37
C PHE A 52 6.51 3.65 1.19
N LEU A 53 7.47 2.72 1.16
CA LEU A 53 7.52 1.68 0.13
C LEU A 53 6.28 0.80 0.16
N PHE A 54 5.81 0.43 1.35
CA PHE A 54 4.54 -0.28 1.53
C PHE A 54 3.36 0.53 0.98
N LEU A 55 3.18 1.78 1.41
CA LEU A 55 2.05 2.62 0.99
C LEU A 55 2.02 2.84 -0.53
N ILE A 56 3.16 3.19 -1.12
CA ILE A 56 3.26 3.43 -2.58
C ILE A 56 2.91 2.15 -3.34
N SER A 57 3.50 1.01 -2.96
CA SER A 57 3.24 -0.25 -3.65
C SER A 57 1.80 -0.75 -3.45
N PHE A 58 1.25 -0.56 -2.25
CA PHE A 58 -0.12 -0.93 -1.91
C PHE A 58 -1.17 -0.10 -2.68
N PHE A 59 -0.93 1.19 -2.89
CA PHE A 59 -1.81 2.05 -3.67
C PHE A 59 -1.72 1.81 -5.18
N LEU A 60 -0.55 1.40 -5.68
CA LEU A 60 -0.37 1.08 -7.10
C LEU A 60 -0.89 -0.31 -7.49
N LEU A 61 -1.04 -1.22 -6.53
CA LEU A 61 -1.43 -2.61 -6.71
C LEU A 61 -2.68 -2.84 -7.59
N PRO A 62 -3.83 -2.17 -7.36
CA PRO A 62 -5.02 -2.36 -8.19
C PRO A 62 -4.82 -1.95 -9.65
N PHE A 63 -4.01 -0.92 -9.93
CA PHE A 63 -3.73 -0.49 -11.30
C PHE A 63 -2.88 -1.52 -12.03
N PHE A 64 -1.82 -2.04 -11.38
CA PHE A 64 -0.94 -3.03 -12.01
C PHE A 64 -1.64 -4.36 -12.25
N TRP A 65 -2.49 -4.80 -11.33
CA TRP A 65 -3.31 -6.01 -11.53
C TRP A 65 -4.43 -5.79 -12.55
N GLY A 66 -5.16 -4.69 -12.48
CA GLY A 66 -6.23 -4.40 -13.44
C GLY A 66 -5.71 -4.24 -14.87
N LEU A 67 -4.61 -3.51 -15.07
CA LEU A 67 -3.99 -3.37 -16.38
C LEU A 67 -3.41 -4.71 -16.89
N THR A 68 -3.05 -5.64 -16.01
CA THR A 68 -2.60 -6.97 -16.43
C THR A 68 -3.70 -7.79 -17.11
N PHE A 69 -4.96 -7.60 -16.71
CA PHE A 69 -6.10 -8.36 -17.26
C PHE A 69 -6.84 -7.64 -18.39
N PHE A 70 -6.84 -6.30 -18.43
CA PHE A 70 -7.76 -5.52 -19.26
C PHE A 70 -7.12 -4.76 -20.43
N LEU A 71 -5.96 -5.21 -20.91
CA LEU A 71 -5.12 -4.53 -21.93
C LEU A 71 -5.75 -4.24 -23.31
N LYS A 72 -7.03 -4.53 -23.56
CA LYS A 72 -7.65 -4.37 -24.89
C LYS A 72 -9.09 -3.82 -24.94
N SER A 73 -9.68 -3.33 -23.85
CA SER A 73 -11.06 -2.78 -23.90
C SER A 73 -11.28 -1.55 -23.02
N ASP A 74 -12.45 -0.93 -23.17
CA ASP A 74 -12.98 0.16 -22.33
C ASP A 74 -13.01 -0.17 -20.83
N ALA A 75 -12.80 -1.44 -20.45
CA ALA A 75 -12.66 -1.88 -19.07
C ALA A 75 -11.44 -1.26 -18.34
N ASN A 76 -10.47 -0.69 -19.06
CA ASN A 76 -9.40 0.10 -18.42
C ASN A 76 -9.95 1.28 -17.60
N VAL A 77 -11.08 1.87 -18.01
CA VAL A 77 -11.76 2.92 -17.24
C VAL A 77 -12.25 2.36 -15.90
N LEU A 78 -12.79 1.15 -15.88
CA LEU A 78 -13.21 0.48 -14.64
C LEU A 78 -12.02 0.19 -13.72
N VAL A 79 -10.87 -0.22 -14.27
CA VAL A 79 -9.63 -0.41 -13.50
C VAL A 79 -9.22 0.88 -12.81
N ILE A 80 -9.26 2.01 -13.52
CA ILE A 80 -8.93 3.32 -12.95
C ILE A 80 -9.92 3.68 -11.84
N ILE A 81 -11.23 3.53 -12.08
CA ILE A 81 -12.27 3.84 -11.07
C ILE A 81 -12.08 2.99 -9.82
N LEU A 82 -11.86 1.68 -9.96
CA LEU A 82 -11.62 0.79 -8.82
C LEU A 82 -10.31 1.12 -8.10
N GLY A 83 -9.25 1.47 -8.82
CA GLY A 83 -7.99 1.91 -8.24
C GLY A 83 -8.12 3.22 -7.46
N LEU A 84 -8.92 4.18 -7.96
CA LEU A 84 -9.21 5.41 -7.23
C LEU A 84 -10.05 5.15 -5.97
N PHE A 85 -11.06 4.28 -6.05
CA PHE A 85 -11.84 3.87 -4.89
C PHE A 85 -10.97 3.19 -3.83
N TRP A 86 -10.05 2.33 -4.27
CA TRP A 86 -9.05 1.68 -3.41
C TRP A 86 -8.17 2.70 -2.70
N ILE A 87 -7.55 3.63 -3.45
CA ILE A 87 -6.71 4.68 -2.87
C ILE A 87 -7.53 5.50 -1.88
N TYR A 88 -8.74 5.95 -2.25
CA TYR A 88 -9.59 6.77 -1.38
C TYR A 88 -9.92 6.05 -0.08
N PHE A 89 -10.42 4.81 -0.15
CA PHE A 89 -10.80 4.02 1.02
C PHE A 89 -9.62 3.77 1.96
N TRP A 90 -8.46 3.39 1.42
CA TRP A 90 -7.29 3.07 2.23
C TRP A 90 -6.51 4.28 2.71
N SER A 91 -6.46 5.36 1.93
CA SER A 91 -5.91 6.64 2.40
C SER A 91 -6.74 7.18 3.56
N ARG A 92 -8.07 7.01 3.49
CA ARG A 92 -8.96 7.32 4.61
C ARG A 92 -8.58 6.53 5.85
N THR A 93 -8.47 5.21 5.71
CA THR A 93 -8.29 4.27 6.83
C THR A 93 -6.90 4.34 7.45
N LEU A 94 -5.85 4.48 6.63
CA LEU A 94 -4.45 4.38 7.08
C LEU A 94 -3.80 5.74 7.36
N ILE A 95 -4.32 6.84 6.79
CA ILE A 95 -3.66 8.15 6.83
C ILE A 95 -4.59 9.23 7.42
N LEU A 96 -5.81 9.38 6.90
CA LEU A 96 -6.58 10.61 7.07
C LEU A 96 -7.57 10.64 8.25
N PHE A 97 -8.24 9.55 8.60
CA PHE A 97 -9.39 9.60 9.53
C PHE A 97 -9.05 9.15 10.93
N ARG A 98 -8.82 10.10 11.86
CA ARG A 98 -8.72 9.85 13.29
C ARG A 98 -10.04 9.33 13.87
#